data_AF-A0A502E7S3-F1
#
_entry.id   AF-A0A502E7S3-F1
#
_cell.length_a   1.000
_cell.length_b   1.000
_cell.length_c   1.000
_cell.angle_alpha   90.00
_cell.angle_beta   90.00
_cell.angle_gamma   90.00
#
_symmetry.space_group_name_H-M   'P 1'
#
loop_
_entity.id
_entity.type
_entity.pdbx_description
1 polymer ?
#
loop_
_entity_poly.entity_id
_entity_poly.type
_entity_poly.pdbx_seq_one_letter_code
_entity_poly.pdbx_strand_id
1 'polypeptide(L)'
;MCAVVAHEGVPDVRAAIFSPTKMIGIGESTVAKRAIQRRFQHVTIDGEQIAVKLALLPGGRIVNAMPEFDDVARVGQNTNRPTKDVLTQAVDLAEQFITGSSPSRDA
;
A
#
# COMPACT_ATOMS: atom_id res chain seq x y z
N MET A 1 0.80 11.82 19.75
CA MET A 1 -0.04 11.80 18.53
C MET A 1 0.68 12.58 17.46
N CYS A 2 0.82 12.02 16.25
CA CYS A 2 1.38 12.71 15.09
C CYS A 2 0.42 12.52 13.92
N ALA A 3 0.26 13.55 13.09
CA ALA A 3 -0.57 13.50 11.89
C ALA A 3 0.19 14.11 10.71
N VAL A 4 0.00 13.53 9.52
CA VAL A 4 0.48 14.09 8.25
C VAL A 4 -0.75 14.42 7.42
N VAL A 5 -0.86 15.67 7.01
CA VAL A 5 -2.02 16.20 6.28
C VAL A 5 -1.54 17.02 5.08
N ALA A 6 -2.38 17.13 4.06
CA ALA A 6 -2.19 18.13 3.01
C ALA A 6 -2.19 19.53 3.63
N HIS A 7 -1.48 20.47 3.02
CA HIS A 7 -1.24 21.79 3.62
C HIS A 7 -2.55 22.53 3.95
N GLU A 8 -3.52 22.42 3.05
CA GLU A 8 -4.85 22.99 3.17
C GLU A 8 -5.67 22.43 4.34
N GLY A 9 -5.40 21.20 4.79
CA GLY A 9 -6.13 20.52 5.86
C GLY A 9 -5.57 20.78 7.27
N VAL A 10 -4.48 21.55 7.39
CA VAL A 10 -3.85 21.86 8.68
C VAL A 10 -4.84 22.48 9.70
N PRO A 11 -5.70 23.46 9.35
CA PRO A 11 -6.65 24.04 10.30
C PRO A 11 -7.61 23.02 10.90
N ASP A 12 -8.14 22.11 10.06
CA ASP A 12 -9.13 21.11 10.49
C ASP A 12 -8.52 20.07 11.42
N VAL A 13 -7.32 19.58 11.09
CA VAL A 13 -6.60 18.61 11.94
C VAL A 13 -6.23 19.24 13.28
N ARG A 14 -5.82 20.52 13.30
CA ARG A 14 -5.54 21.24 14.54
C ARG A 14 -6.77 21.30 15.45
N ALA A 15 -7.93 21.64 14.89
CA ALA A 15 -9.19 21.67 15.64
C ALA A 15 -9.57 20.28 16.17
N ALA A 16 -9.43 19.24 15.35
CA ALA A 16 -9.71 17.85 15.72
C ALA A 16 -8.78 17.33 16.84
N ILE A 17 -7.55 17.83 16.93
CA ILE A 17 -6.62 17.49 18.02
C ILE A 17 -6.97 18.23 19.31
N PHE A 18 -7.23 19.55 19.27
CA PHE A 18 -7.52 20.31 20.48
C PHE A 18 -8.88 19.98 21.09
N SER A 19 -9.89 19.63 20.28
CA SER A 19 -11.25 19.39 20.78
C SER A 19 -11.34 18.30 21.87
N PRO A 20 -10.77 17.09 21.68
CA PRO A 20 -10.81 16.04 22.69
C PRO A 20 -9.63 16.10 23.69
N THR A 21 -8.60 16.91 23.44
CA THR A 21 -7.39 16.93 24.28
C THR A 21 -7.36 18.14 25.21
N LYS A 22 -6.44 18.12 26.18
CA LYS A 22 -6.09 19.30 27.00
C LYS A 22 -4.74 19.89 26.57
N MET A 23 -4.32 19.64 25.34
CA MET A 23 -3.05 20.15 24.83
C MET A 23 -3.14 21.67 24.71
N ILE A 24 -2.12 22.37 25.20
CA ILE A 24 -2.05 23.84 25.17
C ILE A 24 -1.42 24.34 23.85
N GLY A 25 -0.74 23.45 23.12
CA GLY A 25 -0.13 23.76 21.83
C GLY A 25 0.27 22.50 21.06
N ILE A 26 0.56 22.68 19.78
CA ILE A 26 1.14 21.65 18.89
C ILE A 26 2.32 22.25 18.11
N GLY A 27 3.32 21.43 17.81
CA GLY A 27 4.40 21.78 16.89
C GLY A 27 4.03 21.36 15.47
N GLU A 28 4.27 22.24 14.49
CA GLU A 28 3.98 22.00 13.08
C GLU A 28 5.23 22.21 12.24
N SER A 29 5.46 21.36 11.26
CA SER A 29 6.51 21.50 10.26
C SER A 29 5.98 21.14 8.88
N THR A 30 6.40 21.89 7.86
CA THR A 30 6.06 21.58 6.48
C THR A 30 7.12 20.64 5.90
N VAL A 31 6.67 19.56 5.27
CA VAL A 31 7.54 18.61 4.57
C VAL A 31 7.09 18.44 3.12
N ALA A 32 8.04 18.29 2.21
CA ALA A 32 7.74 17.99 0.82
C ALA A 32 7.75 16.47 0.59
N LYS A 33 6.70 15.93 -0.01
CA LYS A 33 6.65 14.53 -0.46
C LYS A 33 7.07 14.46 -1.94
N ARG A 34 8.07 13.63 -2.24
CA ARG A 34 8.44 13.25 -3.61
C ARG A 34 7.98 11.81 -3.86
N ALA A 35 6.78 11.67 -4.42
CA ALA A 35 6.23 10.37 -4.77
C ALA A 35 6.75 9.94 -6.15
N ILE A 36 7.12 8.67 -6.28
CA ILE A 36 7.36 8.03 -7.58
C ILE A 36 6.03 7.58 -8.19
N GLN A 37 6.02 7.35 -9.50
CA GLN A 37 4.82 6.90 -10.21
C GLN A 37 4.37 5.54 -9.67
N ARG A 38 3.06 5.35 -9.53
CA ARG A 38 2.46 4.08 -9.12
C ARG A 38 1.48 3.57 -10.16
N ARG A 39 1.42 2.25 -10.33
CA ARG A 39 0.45 1.53 -11.16
C ARG A 39 -0.06 0.33 -10.38
N PHE A 40 -1.29 -0.10 -10.66
CA PHE A 40 -1.83 -1.35 -10.13
C PHE A 40 -1.79 -2.44 -11.20
N GLN A 41 -1.36 -3.63 -10.79
CA GLN A 41 -1.50 -4.88 -11.53
C GLN A 41 -2.15 -5.91 -10.60
N HIS A 42 -2.39 -7.13 -11.08
CA HIS A 42 -2.98 -8.17 -10.25
C HIS A 42 -2.17 -9.46 -10.39
N VAL A 43 -2.16 -10.23 -9.30
CA VAL A 43 -1.76 -11.64 -9.28
C VAL A 43 -2.96 -12.47 -8.89
N THR A 44 -2.98 -13.74 -9.29
CA THR A 44 -4.04 -14.68 -8.94
C THR A 44 -3.49 -15.70 -7.96
N ILE A 45 -4.22 -15.99 -6.89
CA ILE A 45 -3.96 -17.08 -5.95
C ILE A 45 -5.29 -17.77 -5.69
N ASP A 46 -5.33 -19.09 -5.87
CA ASP A 46 -6.53 -19.90 -5.61
C ASP A 46 -7.79 -19.38 -6.35
N GLY A 47 -7.60 -18.81 -7.55
CA GLY A 47 -8.67 -18.22 -8.36
C GLY A 47 -9.11 -16.80 -7.95
N GLU A 48 -8.53 -16.24 -6.90
CA GLU A 48 -8.84 -14.88 -6.44
C GLU A 48 -7.77 -13.87 -6.85
N GLN A 49 -8.21 -12.65 -7.19
CA GLN A 49 -7.31 -11.57 -7.56
C GLN A 49 -6.81 -10.83 -6.32
N ILE A 50 -5.52 -10.54 -6.31
CA ILE A 50 -4.87 -9.64 -5.35
C ILE A 50 -4.26 -8.48 -6.13
N ALA A 51 -4.68 -7.26 -5.82
CA ALA A 51 -4.06 -6.07 -6.40
C ALA A 51 -2.61 -5.94 -5.91
N VAL A 52 -1.72 -5.58 -6.83
CA VAL A 52 -0.29 -5.35 -6.59
C VAL A 52 0.05 -3.92 -6.98
N LYS A 53 0.55 -3.17 -6.02
CA LYS A 53 1.00 -1.80 -6.16
C LYS A 53 2.44 -1.79 -6.66
N LEU A 54 2.59 -1.43 -7.93
CA LEU A 54 3.86 -1.26 -8.60
C LEU A 54 4.37 0.17 -8.41
N ALA A 55 5.64 0.30 -8.07
CA ALA A 55 6.34 1.58 -8.01
C ALA A 55 7.33 1.69 -9.17
N LEU A 56 7.26 2.78 -9.93
CA LEU A 56 7.99 2.96 -11.18
C LEU A 56 8.93 4.18 -11.10
N LEU A 57 10.17 3.99 -11.52
CA LEU A 57 11.09 5.09 -11.80
C LEU A 57 10.73 5.78 -13.12
N PRO A 58 11.27 7.00 -13.36
CA PRO A 58 11.22 7.62 -14.67
C PRO A 58 11.71 6.66 -15.76
N GLY A 59 10.99 6.60 -16.89
CA GLY A 59 11.24 5.62 -17.96
C GLY A 59 10.53 4.27 -17.78
N GLY A 60 9.70 4.11 -16.74
CA GLY A 60 8.79 2.95 -16.60
C GLY A 60 9.40 1.71 -15.95
N ARG A 61 10.66 1.77 -15.50
CA ARG A 61 11.30 0.67 -14.76
C ARG A 61 10.60 0.45 -13.42
N ILE A 62 10.08 -0.76 -13.20
CA ILE A 62 9.48 -1.16 -11.93
C ILE A 62 10.62 -1.42 -10.92
N VAL A 63 10.48 -0.86 -9.71
CA VAL A 63 11.47 -1.00 -8.62
C VAL A 63 10.89 -1.56 -7.33
N ASN A 64 9.56 -1.64 -7.24
CA ASN A 64 8.87 -2.31 -6.14
C ASN A 64 7.52 -2.84 -6.63
N ALA A 65 7.08 -3.96 -6.07
CA ALA A 65 5.80 -4.59 -6.34
C ALA A 65 5.24 -5.16 -5.03
N MET A 66 4.21 -4.52 -4.49
CA MET A 66 3.68 -4.86 -3.17
C MET A 66 2.20 -5.28 -3.26
N PRO A 67 1.84 -6.51 -2.88
CA PRO A 67 0.45 -6.93 -2.75
C PRO A 67 -0.32 -6.04 -1.78
N GLU A 68 -1.58 -5.75 -2.08
CA GLU A 68 -2.46 -5.04 -1.16
C GLU A 68 -2.92 -5.98 -0.06
N PHE A 69 -2.63 -5.58 1.18
CA PHE A 69 -2.86 -6.43 2.34
C PHE A 69 -4.34 -6.75 2.56
N ASP A 70 -5.24 -5.81 2.26
CA ASP A 70 -6.69 -6.04 2.39
C ASP A 70 -7.18 -7.17 1.46
N ASP A 71 -6.64 -7.22 0.24
CA ASP A 71 -6.91 -8.33 -0.68
C ASP A 71 -6.30 -9.64 -0.17
N VAL A 72 -5.07 -9.61 0.32
CA VAL A 72 -4.41 -10.80 0.90
C VAL A 72 -5.21 -11.35 2.10
N ALA A 73 -5.71 -10.48 2.96
CA ALA A 73 -6.54 -10.85 4.10
C ALA A 73 -7.88 -11.45 3.63
N ARG A 74 -8.52 -10.83 2.63
CA ARG A 74 -9.76 -11.32 2.02
C ARG A 74 -9.58 -12.70 1.38
N VAL A 75 -8.52 -12.89 0.59
CA VAL A 75 -8.20 -14.18 -0.03
C VAL A 75 -7.94 -15.24 1.03
N GLY A 76 -7.13 -14.95 2.05
CA GLY A 76 -6.88 -15.90 3.14
C GLY A 76 -8.15 -16.33 3.87
N GLN A 77 -9.10 -15.41 4.09
CA GLN A 77 -10.41 -15.73 4.66
C GLN A 77 -11.22 -16.65 3.74
N ASN A 78 -11.31 -16.32 2.45
CA ASN A 78 -12.13 -17.06 1.48
C ASN A 78 -11.58 -18.46 1.18
N THR A 79 -10.25 -18.61 1.17
CA THR A 79 -9.56 -19.88 0.86
C THR A 79 -9.24 -20.69 2.11
N ASN A 80 -9.61 -20.20 3.31
CA ASN A 80 -9.28 -20.80 4.60
C ASN A 80 -7.78 -21.05 4.79
N ARG A 81 -6.96 -20.10 4.32
CA ARG A 81 -5.49 -20.13 4.44
C ARG A 81 -5.00 -19.04 5.40
N PRO A 82 -3.90 -19.27 6.14
CA PRO A 82 -3.29 -18.21 6.93
C PRO A 82 -2.90 -17.02 6.05
N THR A 83 -3.29 -15.81 6.46
CA THR A 83 -2.97 -14.55 5.73
C THR A 83 -1.48 -14.39 5.44
N LYS A 84 -0.63 -14.88 6.36
CA LYS A 84 0.83 -14.88 6.18
C LYS A 84 1.27 -15.70 4.96
N ASP A 85 0.67 -16.88 4.76
CA ASP A 85 1.05 -17.79 3.68
C ASP A 85 0.59 -17.24 2.32
N VAL A 86 -0.63 -16.67 2.28
CA VAL A 86 -1.13 -15.94 1.11
C VAL A 86 -0.25 -14.73 0.80
N LEU A 87 0.17 -13.97 1.82
CA LEU A 87 1.08 -12.83 1.63
C LEU A 87 2.41 -13.27 1.02
N THR A 88 3.02 -14.33 1.55
CA THR A 88 4.29 -14.86 1.03
C THR A 88 4.15 -15.24 -0.44
N GLN A 89 3.14 -16.03 -0.80
CA GLN A 89 2.90 -16.41 -2.20
C GLN A 89 2.62 -15.20 -3.10
N ALA A 90 1.86 -14.20 -2.61
CA ALA A 90 1.55 -12.99 -3.37
C ALA A 90 2.80 -12.13 -3.61
N VAL A 91 3.71 -12.05 -2.63
CA VAL A 91 5.01 -11.37 -2.78
C VAL A 91 5.84 -12.07 -3.86
N ASP A 92 5.96 -13.40 -3.81
CA ASP A 92 6.72 -14.17 -4.79
C ASP A 92 6.19 -13.98 -6.23
N LEU A 93 4.87 -13.94 -6.41
CA LEU A 93 4.24 -13.63 -7.70
C LEU A 93 4.45 -12.17 -8.11
N ALA A 94 4.37 -11.23 -7.16
CA ALA A 94 4.55 -9.81 -7.42
C ALA A 94 5.99 -9.46 -7.85
N GLU A 95 7.00 -10.15 -7.31
CA GLU A 95 8.41 -9.95 -7.66
C GLU A 95 8.70 -10.21 -9.15
N GLN A 96 7.87 -11.02 -9.81
CA GLN A 96 8.00 -11.31 -11.24
C GLN A 96 7.79 -10.03 -12.10
N PHE A 97 6.97 -9.09 -11.64
CA PHE A 97 6.83 -7.78 -12.30
C PHE A 97 8.12 -6.95 -12.28
N ILE A 98 9.01 -7.17 -11.31
CA ILE A 98 10.30 -6.47 -11.21
C ILE A 98 11.31 -7.12 -12.15
N THR A 99 11.34 -8.45 -12.21
CA THR A 99 12.28 -9.22 -13.04
C THR A 99 11.90 -9.28 -14.52
N GLY A 100 10.68 -8.86 -14.88
CA GLY A 100 10.17 -8.85 -16.25
C GLY A 100 9.51 -10.15 -16.69
N SER A 101 9.36 -11.11 -15.77
CA SER A 101 8.59 -12.34 -15.99
C SER A 101 7.10 -12.05 -15.77
N SER A 102 6.23 -12.46 -16.69
CA SER A 102 4.79 -12.35 -16.45
C SER A 102 4.34 -13.40 -15.44
N PRO A 103 3.66 -13.04 -14.34
CA PRO A 103 3.17 -14.02 -13.39
C PRO A 103 2.17 -14.98 -14.04
N SER A 104 2.40 -16.28 -13.80
CA SER A 104 1.52 -17.38 -14.20
C SER A 104 0.08 -17.11 -13.77
N ARG A 105 -0.90 -17.41 -14.63
CA ARG A 105 -2.33 -17.25 -14.33
C ARG A 105 -2.92 -18.40 -13.50
N ASP A 106 -2.14 -19.46 -13.27
CA ASP A 106 -2.64 -20.78 -12.86
C ASP A 106 -2.11 -21.25 -11.49
N ALA A 107 -1.82 -20.34 -10.56
CA ALA A 107 -1.28 -20.65 -9.23
C ALA A 107 -2.26 -20.35 -8.07
#